data_AF-A0A1S8KMZ9-F1
#
_entry.id   AF-A0A1S8KMZ9-F1
#
_cell.length_a   1.000
_cell.length_b   1.000
_cell.length_c   1.000
_cell.angle_alpha   90.00
_cell.angle_beta   90.00
_cell.angle_gamma   90.00
#
_symmetry.space_group_name_H-M   'P 1'
#
loop_
_entity.id
_entity.type
_entity.pdbx_description
1 polymer ?
#
loop_
_entity_poly.entity_id
_entity_poly.type
_entity_poly.pdbx_seq_one_letter_code
_entity_poly.pdbx_strand_id
1 'polypeptide(L)'
;MSLITDKFKQVASDRSIGFKDQVLNRPIKTKDGKEIEQKQAVFQTGMQLNDEKVIPCSVIIHDAASDRVNYQITYNRIGYVSDRNKMPQILEKLNELNTVRSGYYHFAVNQDGELHMRNLGITGEDVRPLVDTFVYGGRILRALFPELQKISGLDLSQRDN
;
A
#
# COMPACT_ATOMS: atom_id res chain seq x y z
N MET A 1 12.73 -3.22 18.34
CA MET A 1 11.56 -2.71 17.60
C MET A 1 10.48 -2.41 18.63
N SER A 2 9.42 -1.66 18.31
CA SER A 2 8.26 -1.58 19.22
C SER A 2 7.53 -2.92 19.34
N LEU A 3 6.83 -3.10 20.46
CA LEU A 3 5.93 -4.24 20.69
C LEU A 3 4.92 -4.42 19.55
N ILE A 4 4.38 -3.32 19.02
CA ILE A 4 3.45 -3.34 17.89
C ILE A 4 4.10 -3.96 16.65
N THR A 5 5.33 -3.57 16.34
CA THR A 5 6.04 -4.09 15.17
C THR A 5 6.36 -5.58 15.30
N ASP A 6 6.77 -6.01 16.49
CA ASP A 6 7.06 -7.43 16.74
C ASP A 6 5.79 -8.28 16.71
N LYS A 7 4.68 -7.80 17.29
CA LYS A 7 3.37 -8.45 17.17
C LYS A 7 2.91 -8.54 15.71
N PHE A 8 3.13 -7.49 14.90
CA PHE A 8 2.76 -7.52 13.48
C PHE A 8 3.50 -8.65 12.75
N LYS A 9 4.82 -8.77 12.95
CA LYS A 9 5.63 -9.86 12.40
C LYS A 9 5.08 -11.23 12.77
N GLN A 10 4.77 -11.42 14.06
CA GLN A 10 4.24 -12.68 14.56
C GLN A 10 2.89 -13.02 13.90
N VAL A 11 1.91 -12.10 13.94
CA VAL A 11 0.57 -12.34 13.38
C VAL A 11 0.62 -12.55 11.86
N ALA A 12 1.52 -11.86 11.14
CA ALA A 12 1.74 -12.09 9.72
C ALA A 12 2.29 -13.51 9.47
N SER A 13 3.28 -13.93 10.26
CA SER A 13 3.86 -15.28 10.18
C SER A 13 2.83 -16.36 10.48
N ASP A 14 2.01 -16.18 11.52
CA ASP A 14 0.94 -17.11 11.89
C ASP A 14 -0.09 -17.29 10.77
N ARG A 15 -0.23 -16.27 9.91
CA ARG A 15 -1.10 -16.29 8.72
C ARG A 15 -0.36 -16.67 7.44
N SER A 16 0.86 -17.18 7.54
CA SER A 16 1.70 -17.60 6.41
C SER A 16 1.99 -16.47 5.41
N ILE A 17 2.07 -15.22 5.89
CA ILE A 17 2.44 -14.06 5.08
C ILE A 17 3.93 -13.79 5.27
N GLY A 18 4.74 -14.19 4.28
CA GLY A 18 6.17 -13.92 4.26
C GLY A 18 6.47 -12.48 3.86
N PHE A 19 7.17 -11.74 4.72
CA PHE A 19 7.71 -10.42 4.41
C PHE A 19 9.24 -10.43 4.43
N LYS A 20 9.84 -9.72 3.49
CA LYS A 20 11.21 -9.19 3.63
C LYS A 20 11.11 -7.90 4.43
N ASP A 21 11.79 -7.82 5.57
CA ASP A 21 11.76 -6.65 6.43
C ASP A 21 13.09 -5.89 6.43
N GLN A 22 13.00 -4.58 6.66
CA GLN A 22 14.13 -3.69 6.87
C GLN A 22 13.72 -2.53 7.76
N VAL A 23 14.69 -1.91 8.43
CA VAL A 23 14.47 -0.71 9.23
C VAL A 23 15.13 0.46 8.54
N LEU A 24 14.37 1.54 8.35
CA LEU A 24 14.86 2.80 7.80
C LEU A 24 14.72 3.90 8.85
N ASN A 25 15.68 4.81 8.89
CA ASN A 25 15.56 6.07 9.63
C ASN A 25 15.36 7.19 8.60
N ARG A 26 14.31 7.99 8.78
CA ARG A 26 13.93 9.06 7.85
C ARG A 26 13.78 10.37 8.63
N PRO A 27 14.44 11.46 8.20
CA PRO A 27 14.20 12.76 8.80
C PRO A 27 12.79 13.24 8.43
N ILE A 28 12.04 13.68 9.44
CA ILE A 28 10.74 14.34 9.27
C ILE A 28 10.76 15.70 9.95
N LYS A 29 10.01 16.65 9.40
CA LYS A 29 9.83 17.97 10.00
C LYS A 29 8.60 17.98 10.88
N THR A 30 8.74 18.43 12.12
CA THR A 30 7.61 18.70 13.01
C THR A 30 6.88 19.97 12.58
N LYS A 31 5.72 20.24 13.18
CA LYS A 31 4.96 21.49 12.95
C LYS A 31 5.79 22.74 13.23
N ASP A 32 6.71 22.66 14.18
CA ASP A 32 7.60 23.76 14.57
C ASP A 32 8.85 23.86 13.68
N GLY A 33 8.93 23.08 12.60
CA GLY A 33 10.05 23.08 11.65
C GLY A 33 11.29 22.31 12.11
N LYS A 34 11.26 21.70 13.30
CA LYS A 34 12.37 20.89 13.81
C LYS A 34 12.46 19.56 13.06
N GLU A 35 13.66 19.16 12.67
CA GLU A 35 13.91 17.83 12.12
C GLU A 35 14.06 16.81 13.24
N ILE A 36 13.32 15.72 13.13
CA ILE A 36 13.42 14.54 14.00
C ILE A 36 13.59 13.30 13.14
N GLU A 37 14.36 12.33 13.63
CA GLU A 37 14.49 11.02 12.99
C GLU A 37 13.25 10.17 13.32
N GLN A 38 12.51 9.79 12.28
CA GLN A 38 11.44 8.82 12.38
C GLN A 38 11.94 7.46 11.92
N LYS A 39 11.86 6.48 12.82
CA LYS A 39 12.15 5.09 12.52
C LYS A 39 10.96 4.46 11.81
N GLN A 40 11.23 3.73 10.72
CA GLN A 40 10.22 3.05 9.91
C GLN A 40 10.59 1.57 9.78
N ALA A 41 9.69 0.70 10.23
CA ALA A 41 9.75 -0.72 9.94
C ALA A 41 9.06 -0.96 8.60
N VAL A 42 9.83 -1.40 7.60
CA VAL A 42 9.33 -1.62 6.24
C VAL A 42 9.27 -3.11 5.99
N PHE A 43 8.09 -3.59 5.60
CA PHE A 43 7.80 -4.98 5.26
C PHE A 43 7.39 -5.05 3.80
N GLN A 44 8.03 -5.91 3.02
CA GLN A 44 7.79 -6.04 1.58
C GLN A 44 7.47 -7.47 1.21
N THR A 45 6.52 -7.67 0.30
CA THR A 45 6.16 -8.98 -0.23
C THR A 45 5.59 -8.84 -1.64
N GLY A 46 5.30 -9.96 -2.30
CA GLY A 46 4.64 -9.99 -3.60
C GLY A 46 3.30 -10.71 -3.49
N MET A 47 2.25 -10.13 -4.06
CA MET A 47 0.95 -10.78 -4.21
C MET A 47 0.76 -11.20 -5.67
N GLN A 48 0.65 -12.51 -5.92
CA GLN A 48 0.21 -13.02 -7.23
C GLN A 48 -1.22 -12.56 -7.49
N LEU A 49 -1.46 -11.68 -8.46
CA LEU A 49 -2.80 -11.16 -8.76
C LEU A 49 -3.60 -12.10 -9.67
N ASN A 50 -2.94 -12.59 -10.71
CA ASN A 50 -3.36 -13.60 -11.68
C ASN A 50 -2.11 -14.34 -12.20
N ASP A 51 -2.21 -15.21 -13.19
CA ASP A 51 -1.07 -16.02 -13.65
C ASP A 51 0.10 -15.21 -14.23
N GLU A 52 -0.17 -13.98 -14.68
CA GLU A 52 0.80 -13.15 -15.41
C GLU A 52 1.36 -11.99 -14.59
N LYS A 53 0.74 -11.66 -13.45
CA LYS A 53 1.03 -10.41 -12.73
C LYS A 53 1.24 -10.61 -11.24
N VAL A 54 2.39 -10.14 -10.77
CA VAL A 54 2.74 -10.05 -9.34
C VAL A 54 2.76 -8.59 -8.92
N ILE A 55 1.99 -8.28 -7.87
CA ILE A 55 1.90 -6.94 -7.30
C ILE A 55 2.86 -6.83 -6.12
N PRO A 56 3.86 -5.94 -6.17
CA PRO A 56 4.69 -5.63 -5.01
C PRO A 56 3.88 -4.91 -3.95
N CYS A 57 3.87 -5.48 -2.75
CA CYS A 57 3.13 -4.96 -1.62
C CYS A 57 4.11 -4.50 -0.53
N SER A 58 3.77 -3.42 0.16
CA SER A 58 4.54 -2.95 1.31
C SER A 58 3.66 -2.55 2.47
N VAL A 59 4.08 -2.89 3.69
CA VAL A 59 3.56 -2.33 4.94
C VAL A 59 4.68 -1.54 5.60
N ILE A 60 4.41 -0.29 5.96
CA ILE A 60 5.34 0.56 6.70
C ILE A 60 4.70 0.87 8.04
N ILE A 61 5.39 0.58 9.14
CA ILE A 61 4.99 0.95 10.50
C ILE A 61 5.95 2.03 10.97
N HIS A 62 5.41 3.18 11.40
CA HIS A 62 6.19 4.29 11.94
C HIS A 62 6.54 3.97 13.39
N ASP A 63 7.65 3.24 13.57
CA ASP A 63 8.08 2.66 14.84
C ASP A 63 8.36 3.75 15.88
N ALA A 64 7.63 3.71 16.99
CA ALA A 64 7.77 4.67 18.08
C ALA A 64 7.47 4.00 19.43
N ALA A 65 7.99 4.59 20.52
CA ALA A 65 7.64 4.20 21.88
C ALA A 65 6.26 4.78 22.26
N SER A 66 5.21 4.25 21.64
CA SER A 66 3.82 4.71 21.75
C SER A 66 2.88 3.50 21.76
N ASP A 67 1.75 3.62 22.44
CA ASP A 67 0.67 2.63 22.47
C ASP A 67 -0.06 2.53 21.12
N ARG A 68 0.09 3.56 20.28
CA ARG A 68 -0.41 3.63 18.92
C ARG A 68 0.62 4.18 17.95
N VAL A 69 0.64 3.62 16.75
CA VAL A 69 1.56 4.03 15.67
C VAL A 69 0.80 4.17 14.35
N ASN A 70 1.31 5.07 13.51
CA ASN A 70 0.83 5.19 12.14
C ASN A 70 1.39 4.05 11.30
N TYR A 71 0.59 3.61 10.32
CA TYR A 71 1.04 2.68 9.31
C TYR A 71 0.56 3.07 7.91
N GLN A 72 1.25 2.53 6.92
CA GLN A 72 0.87 2.61 5.52
C GLN A 72 0.89 1.21 4.90
N ILE A 73 -0.11 0.89 4.10
CA ILE A 73 -0.12 -0.28 3.21
C ILE A 73 -0.17 0.21 1.77
N THR A 74 0.70 -0.32 0.91
CA THR A 74 0.73 0.05 -0.51
C THR A 74 0.84 -1.18 -1.39
N TYR A 75 0.01 -1.21 -2.43
CA TYR A 75 0.09 -2.11 -3.57
C TYR A 75 0.64 -1.29 -4.73
N ASN A 76 1.91 -1.49 -5.05
CA ASN A 76 2.65 -0.70 -6.03
C ASN A 76 2.56 -1.32 -7.42
N ARG A 77 2.96 -0.56 -8.44
CA ARG A 77 3.15 -1.05 -9.82
C ARG A 77 1.95 -1.84 -10.34
N ILE A 78 0.73 -1.39 -9.98
CA ILE A 78 -0.51 -2.00 -10.47
C ILE A 78 -0.60 -1.80 -11.99
N GLY A 79 -0.16 -0.64 -12.45
CA GLY A 79 0.03 -0.34 -13.86
C GLY A 79 0.62 1.04 -14.02
N TYR A 80 0.67 1.50 -15.27
CA TYR A 80 1.21 2.81 -15.63
C TYR A 80 0.28 3.52 -16.60
N VAL A 81 0.25 4.85 -16.52
CA VAL A 81 -0.42 5.66 -17.53
C VAL A 81 0.36 5.58 -18.84
N SER A 82 -0.25 4.99 -19.86
CA SER A 82 0.31 4.82 -21.21
C SER A 82 -0.02 6.00 -22.14
N ASP A 83 -1.10 6.74 -21.83
CA ASP A 83 -1.50 7.95 -22.57
C ASP A 83 -1.80 9.09 -21.61
N ARG A 84 -0.88 10.06 -21.52
CA ARG A 84 -1.02 11.21 -20.62
C ARG A 84 -2.18 12.14 -21.00
N ASN A 85 -2.64 12.13 -22.25
CA ASN A 85 -3.80 12.93 -22.65
C ASN A 85 -5.10 12.43 -22.02
N LYS A 86 -5.12 11.16 -21.58
CA LYS A 86 -6.27 10.54 -20.89
C LYS A 86 -6.23 10.69 -19.38
N MET A 87 -5.23 11.37 -18.82
CA MET A 87 -5.10 11.52 -17.36
C MET A 87 -6.38 12.04 -16.69
N PRO A 88 -7.10 13.06 -17.21
CA PRO A 88 -8.34 13.51 -16.58
C PRO A 88 -9.40 12.39 -16.48
N GLN A 89 -9.59 11.63 -17.55
CA GLN A 89 -10.53 10.51 -17.60
C GLN A 89 -10.10 9.35 -16.68
N ILE A 90 -8.80 9.04 -16.64
CA ILE A 90 -8.25 8.03 -15.74
C ILE A 90 -8.56 8.41 -14.29
N LEU A 91 -8.26 9.65 -13.89
CA LEU A 91 -8.49 10.13 -12.53
C LEU A 91 -9.98 10.14 -12.15
N GLU A 92 -10.87 10.51 -13.08
CA GLU A 92 -12.32 10.44 -12.87
C GLU A 92 -12.77 9.00 -12.55
N LYS A 93 -12.33 8.02 -13.35
CA LYS A 93 -12.66 6.60 -13.13
C LYS A 93 -12.05 6.04 -11.85
N LEU A 94 -10.82 6.41 -11.51
CA LEU A 94 -10.23 6.01 -10.24
C LEU A 94 -11.00 6.63 -9.06
N ASN A 95 -11.49 7.86 -9.19
CA ASN A 95 -12.28 8.50 -8.14
C ASN A 95 -13.67 7.85 -7.94
N GLU A 96 -14.32 7.41 -9.03
CA GLU A 96 -15.54 6.61 -8.96
C GLU A 96 -15.30 5.29 -8.18
N LEU A 97 -14.22 4.58 -8.52
CA LEU A 97 -13.82 3.35 -7.82
C LEU A 97 -13.52 3.61 -6.33
N ASN A 98 -12.82 4.71 -6.05
CA ASN A 98 -12.44 5.10 -4.69
C ASN A 98 -13.65 5.41 -3.81
N THR A 99 -14.70 5.98 -4.39
CA THR A 99 -15.88 6.42 -3.64
C THR A 99 -16.76 5.24 -3.20
N VAL A 100 -16.86 4.21 -4.06
CA VAL A 100 -17.91 3.18 -3.90
C VAL A 100 -17.36 1.79 -3.63
N ARG A 101 -16.15 1.47 -4.13
CA ARG A 101 -15.72 0.06 -4.29
C ARG A 101 -14.39 -0.30 -3.65
N SER A 102 -13.50 0.66 -3.38
CA SER A 102 -12.17 0.39 -2.82
C SER A 102 -12.15 0.27 -1.29
N GLY A 103 -13.29 0.50 -0.62
CA GLY A 103 -13.41 0.41 0.83
C GLY A 103 -12.48 1.40 1.54
N TYR A 104 -11.53 0.90 2.31
CA TYR A 104 -10.52 1.70 3.02
C TYR A 104 -9.25 1.97 2.21
N TYR A 105 -9.20 1.55 0.95
CA TYR A 105 -8.09 1.84 0.05
C TYR A 105 -8.44 2.95 -0.93
N HIS A 106 -7.41 3.61 -1.47
CA HIS A 106 -7.56 4.58 -2.56
C HIS A 106 -6.51 4.29 -3.65
N PHE A 107 -6.96 4.29 -4.90
CA PHE A 107 -6.10 4.32 -6.07
C PHE A 107 -5.58 5.74 -6.30
N ALA A 108 -4.30 5.86 -6.64
CA ALA A 108 -3.66 7.10 -6.99
C ALA A 108 -2.59 6.88 -8.06
N VAL A 109 -2.32 7.94 -8.84
CA VAL A 109 -1.29 7.95 -9.88
C VAL A 109 -0.14 8.86 -9.43
N ASN A 110 1.08 8.32 -9.42
CA ASN A 110 2.30 9.07 -9.12
C ASN A 110 2.70 9.98 -10.29
N GLN A 111 3.62 10.91 -10.07
CA GLN A 111 4.09 11.84 -11.11
C GLN A 111 4.74 11.15 -12.32
N ASP A 112 5.36 10.00 -12.10
CA ASP A 112 5.93 9.14 -13.14
C ASP A 112 4.86 8.35 -13.92
N GLY A 113 3.60 8.40 -13.49
CA GLY A 113 2.48 7.69 -14.09
C GLY A 113 2.18 6.35 -13.45
N GLU A 114 2.88 5.94 -12.38
CA GLU A 114 2.59 4.68 -11.67
C GLU A 114 1.23 4.73 -10.96
N LEU A 115 0.36 3.77 -11.29
CA LEU A 115 -0.85 3.47 -10.53
C LEU A 115 -0.52 2.59 -9.33
N HIS A 116 -0.89 3.06 -8.15
CA HIS A 116 -0.79 2.31 -6.90
C HIS A 116 -2.10 2.39 -6.11
N MET A 117 -2.27 1.48 -5.15
CA MET A 117 -3.40 1.47 -4.22
C MET A 117 -2.88 1.55 -2.78
N ARG A 118 -3.42 2.48 -1.98
CA ARG A 118 -2.87 2.79 -0.65
C ARG A 118 -3.95 2.85 0.43
N ASN A 119 -3.59 2.38 1.62
CA ASN A 119 -4.30 2.62 2.88
C ASN A 119 -3.33 3.26 3.87
N LEU A 120 -3.83 4.24 4.65
CA LEU A 120 -3.15 4.86 5.76
C LEU A 120 -4.02 4.65 7.00
N GLY A 121 -3.40 4.36 8.13
CA GLY A 121 -4.15 4.13 9.35
C GLY A 121 -3.31 4.22 10.61
N ILE A 122 -3.97 3.96 11.73
CA ILE A 122 -3.35 3.93 13.07
C ILE A 122 -3.68 2.58 13.67
N THR A 123 -2.66 1.88 14.15
CA THR A 123 -2.81 0.62 14.88
C THR A 123 -2.29 0.77 16.30
N GLY A 124 -2.75 -0.09 17.20
CA GLY A 124 -2.24 -0.19 18.56
C GLY A 124 -1.58 -1.55 18.78
N GLU A 125 -1.55 -1.99 20.03
CA GLU A 125 -1.02 -3.30 20.39
C GLU A 125 -1.77 -4.49 19.79
N ASP A 126 -3.07 -4.35 19.52
CA ASP A 126 -3.80 -5.32 18.72
C ASP A 126 -3.61 -5.02 17.23
N VAL A 127 -2.69 -5.76 16.62
CA VAL A 127 -2.30 -5.63 15.21
C VAL A 127 -3.12 -6.49 14.26
N ARG A 128 -4.04 -7.32 14.76
CA ARG A 128 -4.87 -8.19 13.89
C ARG A 128 -5.64 -7.36 12.85
N PRO A 129 -6.25 -6.22 13.19
CA PRO A 129 -6.91 -5.36 12.21
C PRO A 129 -5.96 -4.84 11.11
N LEU A 130 -4.70 -4.56 11.44
CA LEU A 130 -3.70 -4.15 10.45
C LEU A 130 -3.41 -5.28 9.45
N VAL A 131 -3.21 -6.50 9.95
CA VAL A 131 -2.95 -7.67 9.10
C VAL A 131 -4.19 -8.04 8.28
N ASP A 132 -5.39 -7.94 8.85
CA ASP A 132 -6.66 -8.10 8.14
C ASP A 132 -6.79 -7.08 7.01
N THR A 133 -6.56 -5.79 7.31
CA THR A 133 -6.59 -4.70 6.33
C THR A 133 -5.65 -4.99 5.17
N PHE A 134 -4.44 -5.48 5.45
CA PHE A 134 -3.50 -5.93 4.42
C PHE A 134 -4.11 -7.03 3.56
N VAL A 135 -4.56 -8.15 4.13
CA VAL A 135 -5.12 -9.29 3.38
C VAL A 135 -6.32 -8.88 2.52
N TYR A 136 -7.24 -8.09 3.07
CA TYR A 136 -8.41 -7.62 2.36
C TYR A 136 -8.07 -6.64 1.24
N GLY A 137 -7.02 -5.82 1.38
CA GLY A 137 -6.52 -4.99 0.30
C GLY A 137 -6.22 -5.81 -0.97
N GLY A 138 -5.59 -6.98 -0.81
CA GLY A 138 -5.30 -7.86 -1.94
C GLY A 138 -6.57 -8.41 -2.61
N ARG A 139 -7.60 -8.70 -1.81
CA ARG A 139 -8.91 -9.15 -2.30
C ARG A 139 -9.64 -8.03 -3.05
N ILE A 140 -9.63 -6.81 -2.50
CA ILE A 140 -10.19 -5.62 -3.14
C ILE A 140 -9.50 -5.38 -4.49
N LEU A 141 -8.17 -5.41 -4.52
CA LEU A 141 -7.43 -5.21 -5.77
C LEU A 141 -7.79 -6.28 -6.81
N ARG A 142 -7.84 -7.56 -6.45
CA ARG A 142 -8.29 -8.62 -7.38
C ARG A 142 -9.69 -8.36 -7.92
N ALA A 143 -10.62 -7.96 -7.06
CA ALA A 143 -12.02 -7.72 -7.44
C ALA A 143 -12.17 -6.50 -8.37
N LEU A 144 -11.30 -5.48 -8.21
CA LEU A 144 -11.36 -4.25 -9.00
C LEU A 144 -10.44 -4.27 -10.23
N PHE A 145 -9.52 -5.23 -10.32
CA PHE A 145 -8.60 -5.32 -11.46
C PHE A 145 -9.32 -5.38 -12.82
N PRO A 146 -10.43 -6.13 -13.00
CA PRO A 146 -11.19 -6.10 -14.25
C PRO A 146 -11.78 -4.73 -14.59
N GLU A 147 -12.07 -3.88 -13.60
CA GLU A 147 -12.53 -2.52 -13.85
C GLU A 147 -11.38 -1.61 -14.26
N LEU A 148 -10.21 -1.77 -13.64
CA LEU A 148 -9.01 -1.04 -14.04
C LEU A 148 -8.64 -1.35 -15.51
N GLN A 149 -8.79 -2.60 -15.95
CA GLN A 149 -8.55 -3.01 -17.34
C GLN A 149 -9.46 -2.31 -18.37
N LYS A 150 -10.62 -1.79 -17.93
CA LYS A 150 -11.54 -1.05 -18.81
C LYS A 150 -11.16 0.43 -18.96
N ILE A 151 -10.25 0.94 -18.13
CA ILE A 151 -9.86 2.35 -18.17
C ILE A 151 -8.86 2.56 -19.31
N SER A 152 -9.29 3.30 -20.33
CA SER A 152 -8.43 3.63 -21.47
C SER A 152 -7.25 4.51 -21.04
N GLY A 153 -6.05 4.19 -21.53
CA GLY A 153 -4.81 4.92 -21.19
C GLY A 153 -4.07 4.38 -19.97
N LEU A 154 -4.51 3.25 -19.41
CA LEU A 154 -3.74 2.45 -18.45
C LEU A 154 -3.13 1.21 -19.13
N ASP A 155 -1.84 1.00 -18.89
CA ASP A 155 -1.14 -0.24 -19.17
C ASP A 155 -0.98 -1.02 -17.85
N LEU A 156 -1.66 -2.16 -17.76
CA LEU A 156 -1.66 -3.02 -16.58
C LEU A 156 -0.79 -4.27 -16.76
N SER A 157 0.01 -4.37 -17.83
CA SER A 157 0.90 -5.52 -18.03
C SER A 157 1.88 -5.65 -16.87
N GLN A 158 2.46 -6.85 -16.70
CA GLN A 158 3.65 -6.97 -15.87
C GLN A 158 4.77 -6.18 -16.56
N ARG A 159 5.50 -5.39 -15.77
CA ARG A 159 6.78 -4.83 -16.18
C ARG A 159 7.85 -5.51 -15.34
N ASP A 160 8.85 -6.05 -16.02
CA ASP A 160 10.08 -6.47 -15.37
C ASP A 160 10.84 -5.21 -14.94
N ASN A 161 11.49 -5.30 -13.79
CA ASN A 161 12.39 -4.25 -13.31
C ASN A 161 13.68 -4.23 -14.13
#